data_AF-A0A1Q4AJ45-F1
#
_entry.id   AF-A0A1Q4AJ45-F1
#
_cell.length_a   1.000
_cell.length_b   1.000
_cell.length_c   1.000
_cell.angle_alpha   90.00
_cell.angle_beta   90.00
_cell.angle_gamma   90.00
#
_symmetry.space_group_name_H-M   'P 1'
#
loop_
_entity.id
_entity.type
_entity.pdbx_description
1 polymer ?
#
loop_
_entity_poly.entity_id
_entity_poly.type
_entity_poly.pdbx_seq_one_letter_code
_entity_poly.pdbx_strand_id
1 'polypeptide(L)'
;MQRPPRFRALAAVFLFLALSATQAVAHSSSSAPPPPGIQIPSLTHGQMAVISGYRGAILDLAQRQTQTDPTFRRLYNHGNLQYTYCLWGLMPGSLMDEESPFNECSHAYLATTKALLAYMATMPAARNEANELISSIDADMVRSGASWILCQFSGEAFSTGEVVEPRWRDMFLHLPSLVVLVIVAAALLLAGRLIFIHPRGVASALRQPAL
;
A
#
# COMPACT_ATOMS: atom_id res chain seq x y z
N MET A 1 -48.19 -3.10 -0.11
CA MET A 1 -47.15 -4.13 0.14
C MET A 1 -45.81 -3.44 0.37
N GLN A 2 -45.41 -3.28 1.64
CA GLN A 2 -44.13 -2.65 1.98
C GLN A 2 -43.01 -3.69 1.84
N ARG A 3 -42.04 -3.46 0.96
CA ARG A 3 -40.87 -4.35 0.80
C ARG A 3 -40.12 -4.44 2.14
N PRO A 4 -39.79 -5.64 2.63
CA PRO A 4 -39.19 -5.79 3.95
C PRO A 4 -37.80 -5.13 3.99
N PRO A 5 -37.36 -4.64 5.17
CA PRO A 5 -36.12 -3.86 5.34
C PRO A 5 -34.85 -4.60 4.85
N ARG A 6 -34.93 -5.92 4.68
CA ARG A 6 -33.88 -6.80 4.14
C ARG A 6 -33.60 -6.58 2.64
N PHE A 7 -34.62 -6.24 1.85
CA PHE A 7 -34.42 -5.84 0.44
C PHE A 7 -33.75 -4.47 0.34
N ARG A 8 -33.97 -3.58 1.31
CA ARG A 8 -33.30 -2.27 1.37
C ARG A 8 -31.83 -2.41 1.76
N ALA A 9 -31.48 -3.34 2.65
CA ALA A 9 -30.10 -3.62 3.04
C ALA A 9 -29.29 -4.34 1.93
N LEU A 10 -29.88 -5.33 1.25
CA LEU A 10 -29.28 -5.96 0.06
C LEU A 10 -29.09 -4.95 -1.07
N ALA A 11 -30.10 -4.11 -1.32
CA ALA A 11 -29.96 -3.00 -2.25
C ALA A 11 -28.86 -2.04 -1.80
N ALA A 12 -28.69 -1.75 -0.51
CA ALA A 12 -27.64 -0.85 -0.01
C ALA A 12 -26.22 -1.43 -0.14
N VAL A 13 -26.01 -2.73 0.11
CA VAL A 13 -24.68 -3.37 -0.07
C VAL A 13 -24.34 -3.51 -1.55
N PHE A 14 -25.31 -3.92 -2.38
CA PHE A 14 -25.11 -4.00 -3.83
C PHE A 14 -24.92 -2.62 -4.45
N LEU A 15 -25.64 -1.60 -3.95
CA LEU A 15 -25.46 -0.20 -4.31
C LEU A 15 -24.11 0.34 -3.82
N PHE A 16 -23.62 -0.05 -2.64
CA PHE A 16 -22.29 0.33 -2.15
C PHE A 16 -21.17 -0.27 -3.01
N LEU A 17 -21.27 -1.56 -3.38
CA LEU A 17 -20.35 -2.21 -4.33
C LEU A 17 -20.43 -1.62 -5.75
N ALA A 18 -21.64 -1.27 -6.22
CA ALA A 18 -21.84 -0.64 -7.52
C ALA A 18 -21.39 0.83 -7.56
N LEU A 19 -21.56 1.59 -6.47
CA LEU A 19 -21.03 2.96 -6.30
C LEU A 19 -19.51 2.95 -6.10
N SER A 20 -18.93 1.87 -5.58
CA SER A 20 -17.47 1.70 -5.53
C SER A 20 -16.88 1.37 -6.90
N ALA A 21 -17.71 0.92 -7.84
CA ALA A 21 -17.32 0.62 -9.23
C ALA A 21 -17.46 1.83 -10.17
N THR A 22 -17.95 2.98 -9.70
CA THR A 22 -17.85 4.21 -10.48
C THR A 22 -16.40 4.68 -10.42
N GLN A 23 -15.68 4.52 -11.51
CA GLN A 23 -14.46 5.28 -11.73
C GLN A 23 -14.82 6.75 -11.52
N ALA A 24 -14.31 7.37 -10.45
CA ALA A 24 -14.33 8.80 -10.32
C ALA A 24 -13.39 9.34 -11.41
N VAL A 25 -13.91 9.53 -12.62
CA VAL A 25 -13.25 10.30 -13.67
C VAL A 25 -13.38 11.76 -13.27
N ALA A 26 -12.65 12.15 -12.24
CA ALA A 26 -12.42 13.54 -11.88
C ALA A 26 -11.04 13.95 -12.39
N HIS A 27 -10.86 13.89 -13.71
CA HIS A 27 -9.74 14.56 -14.35
C HIS A 27 -10.24 15.91 -14.84
N SER A 28 -10.05 16.93 -14.00
CA SER A 28 -10.06 18.31 -14.46
C SER A 28 -9.16 18.42 -15.68
N SER A 29 -9.71 18.89 -16.80
CA SER A 29 -8.99 19.18 -18.03
C SER A 29 -7.99 20.32 -17.81
N SER A 30 -6.82 19.99 -17.28
CA SER A 30 -5.64 20.85 -17.39
C SER A 30 -5.04 20.61 -18.78
N SER A 31 -5.03 21.63 -19.62
CA SER A 31 -4.52 21.60 -20.99
C SER A 31 -2.99 21.53 -21.11
N ALA A 32 -2.28 21.55 -19.97
CA ALA A 32 -0.84 21.35 -19.94
C ALA A 32 -0.54 19.84 -19.82
N PRO A 33 0.36 19.29 -20.67
CA PRO A 33 0.93 17.96 -20.43
C PRO A 33 1.45 17.91 -18.99
N PRO A 34 1.17 16.83 -18.22
CA PRO A 34 1.77 16.66 -16.91
C PRO A 34 3.29 16.86 -17.04
N PRO A 35 3.94 17.63 -16.15
CA PRO A 35 5.39 17.73 -16.17
C PRO A 35 5.96 16.31 -16.08
N PRO A 36 7.08 16.00 -16.78
CA PRO A 36 7.71 14.69 -16.69
C PRO A 36 7.89 14.31 -15.21
N GLY A 37 7.63 13.04 -14.90
CA GLY A 37 7.74 12.54 -13.53
C GLY A 37 9.14 12.76 -12.97
N ILE A 38 9.24 12.82 -11.64
CA ILE A 38 10.55 12.85 -10.98
C ILE A 38 11.12 11.45 -11.11
N GLN A 39 12.30 11.34 -11.70
CA GLN A 39 13.01 10.07 -11.78
C GLN A 39 13.46 9.64 -10.39
N ILE A 40 13.13 8.41 -10.03
CA ILE A 40 13.39 7.81 -8.74
C ILE A 40 14.47 6.74 -8.97
N PRO A 41 15.67 6.91 -8.40
CA PRO A 41 16.70 5.88 -8.45
C PRO A 41 16.19 4.59 -7.81
N SER A 42 16.47 3.45 -8.45
CA SER A 42 16.23 2.15 -7.86
C SER A 42 17.03 1.94 -6.58
N LEU A 43 16.65 0.87 -5.89
CA LEU A 43 17.39 0.32 -4.78
C LEU A 43 17.61 -1.17 -5.04
N THR A 44 18.68 -1.70 -4.47
CA THR A 44 18.97 -3.13 -4.51
C THR A 44 17.93 -3.90 -3.67
N HIS A 45 17.78 -5.20 -3.93
CA HIS A 45 16.91 -6.04 -3.10
C HIS A 45 17.29 -5.99 -1.62
N GLY A 46 18.59 -6.04 -1.30
CA GLY A 46 19.06 -5.88 0.09
C GLY A 46 18.71 -4.53 0.69
N GLN A 47 18.70 -3.46 -0.10
CA GLN A 47 18.27 -2.14 0.36
C GLN A 47 16.76 -2.08 0.63
N MET A 48 15.92 -2.87 -0.06
CA MET A 48 14.49 -2.96 0.26
C MET A 48 14.28 -3.38 1.70
N ALA A 49 14.97 -4.45 2.11
CA ALA A 49 14.84 -5.01 3.45
C ALA A 49 15.13 -3.95 4.51
N VAL A 50 16.21 -3.17 4.34
CA VAL A 50 16.56 -2.09 5.26
C VAL A 50 15.55 -0.94 5.22
N ILE A 51 15.26 -0.37 4.04
CA ILE A 51 14.36 0.78 3.90
C ILE A 51 12.94 0.46 4.38
N SER A 52 12.48 -0.79 4.22
CA SER A 52 11.16 -1.21 4.70
C SER A 52 11.01 -1.05 6.22
N GLY A 53 12.07 -1.36 6.98
CA GLY A 53 12.08 -1.18 8.44
C GLY A 53 12.07 0.28 8.88
N TYR A 54 12.64 1.19 8.07
CA TYR A 54 12.70 2.63 8.35
C TYR A 54 11.54 3.42 7.73
N ARG A 55 10.69 2.80 6.91
CA ARG A 55 9.62 3.49 6.17
C ARG A 55 8.72 4.32 7.09
N GLY A 56 8.33 3.78 8.24
CA GLY A 56 7.51 4.48 9.23
C GLY A 56 8.17 5.77 9.71
N ALA A 57 9.41 5.70 10.18
CA ALA A 57 10.16 6.86 10.65
C ALA A 57 10.36 7.93 9.56
N ILE A 58 10.59 7.51 8.32
CA ILE A 58 10.71 8.42 7.16
C ILE A 58 9.38 9.16 6.91
N LEU A 59 8.25 8.45 6.95
CA LEU A 59 6.94 9.07 6.78
C LEU A 59 6.58 9.98 7.95
N ASP A 60 6.90 9.58 9.18
CA ASP A 60 6.66 10.40 10.36
C ASP A 60 7.44 11.71 10.26
N LEU A 61 8.70 11.67 9.82
CA LEU A 61 9.48 12.88 9.54
C LEU A 61 8.82 13.72 8.45
N ALA A 62 8.39 13.11 7.36
CA ALA A 62 7.73 13.81 6.26
C ALA A 62 6.43 14.50 6.71
N GLN A 63 5.62 13.85 7.54
CA GLN A 63 4.35 14.40 8.04
C GLN A 63 4.54 15.63 8.94
N ARG A 64 5.70 15.79 9.60
CA ARG A 64 6.02 16.97 10.41
C ARG A 64 6.40 18.20 9.57
N GLN A 65 6.65 18.04 8.27
CA GLN A 65 7.09 19.14 7.43
C GLN A 65 5.92 20.03 7.02
N THR A 66 5.95 21.30 7.44
CA THR A 66 4.93 22.31 7.09
C THR A 66 5.32 23.15 5.88
N GLN A 67 6.62 23.34 5.64
CA GLN A 67 7.16 24.06 4.49
C GLN A 67 7.59 23.06 3.42
N THR A 68 6.69 22.76 2.48
CA THR A 68 6.91 21.78 1.40
C THR A 68 6.78 22.40 0.02
N ASP A 69 7.61 21.99 -0.92
CA ASP A 69 7.54 22.38 -2.34
C ASP A 69 6.85 21.30 -3.21
N PRO A 70 6.68 21.52 -4.53
CA PRO A 70 6.10 20.52 -5.42
C PRO A 70 6.86 19.18 -5.50
N THR A 71 8.19 19.17 -5.36
CA THR A 71 9.00 17.95 -5.44
C THR A 71 8.74 17.05 -4.24
N PHE A 72 8.79 17.62 -3.03
CA PHE A 72 8.44 16.90 -1.80
C PHE A 72 7.05 16.27 -1.90
N ARG A 73 6.04 17.07 -2.29
CA ARG A 73 4.65 16.62 -2.37
C ARG A 73 4.45 15.52 -3.40
N ARG A 74 5.14 15.59 -4.54
CA ARG A 74 5.09 14.53 -5.56
C ARG A 74 5.68 13.22 -5.06
N LEU A 75 6.86 13.25 -4.44
CA LEU A 75 7.49 12.05 -3.88
C LEU A 75 6.64 11.45 -2.76
N TYR A 76 6.17 12.28 -1.82
CA TYR A 76 5.32 11.83 -0.71
C TYR A 76 4.00 11.22 -1.21
N ASN A 77 3.32 11.89 -2.15
CA ASN A 77 2.04 11.41 -2.68
C ASN A 77 2.22 10.18 -3.56
N HIS A 78 3.21 10.15 -4.44
CA HIS A 78 3.50 8.99 -5.28
C HIS A 78 3.85 7.77 -4.42
N GLY A 79 4.70 7.93 -3.40
CA GLY A 79 5.07 6.82 -2.52
C GLY A 79 3.87 6.23 -1.77
N ASN A 80 2.95 7.08 -1.29
CA ASN A 80 1.73 6.61 -0.63
C ASN A 80 0.72 5.98 -1.59
N LEU A 81 0.59 6.53 -2.81
CA LEU A 81 -0.23 5.95 -3.87
C LEU A 81 0.31 4.57 -4.26
N GLN A 82 1.60 4.48 -4.57
CA GLN A 82 2.28 3.24 -4.96
C GLN A 82 2.16 2.18 -3.86
N TYR A 83 2.34 2.56 -2.59
CA TYR A 83 2.17 1.65 -1.45
C TYR A 83 0.74 1.10 -1.34
N THR A 84 -0.28 1.92 -1.66
CA THR A 84 -1.69 1.50 -1.69
C THR A 84 -1.95 0.53 -2.84
N TYR A 85 -1.43 0.80 -4.04
CA TYR A 85 -1.51 -0.11 -5.19
C TYR A 85 -0.80 -1.44 -4.91
N CYS A 86 0.25 -1.43 -4.09
CA CYS A 86 0.94 -2.62 -3.59
C CYS A 86 0.27 -3.27 -2.37
N LEU A 87 -1.03 -3.02 -2.15
CA LEU A 87 -1.80 -3.56 -1.03
C LEU A 87 -1.12 -3.35 0.33
N TRP A 88 -0.58 -2.15 0.54
CA TRP A 88 0.12 -1.77 1.77
C TRP A 88 1.31 -2.70 2.13
N GLY A 89 1.90 -3.37 1.14
CA GLY A 89 2.97 -4.35 1.37
C GLY A 89 2.53 -5.56 2.21
N LEU A 90 1.22 -5.79 2.35
CA LEU A 90 0.68 -6.88 3.16
C LEU A 90 0.75 -8.24 2.46
N MET A 91 0.96 -8.26 1.14
CA MET A 91 1.06 -9.51 0.41
C MET A 91 2.35 -10.26 0.83
N PRO A 92 2.27 -11.55 1.19
CA PRO A 92 3.43 -12.34 1.58
C PRO A 92 4.45 -12.42 0.45
N GLY A 93 5.74 -12.42 0.85
CA GLY A 93 6.84 -12.48 -0.10
C GLY A 93 7.08 -11.17 -0.88
N SER A 94 6.26 -10.13 -0.69
CA SER A 94 6.41 -8.86 -1.45
C SER A 94 7.79 -8.23 -1.35
N LEU A 95 8.53 -8.48 -0.27
CA LEU A 95 9.92 -8.02 -0.09
C LEU A 95 10.95 -9.13 -0.25
N MET A 96 10.67 -10.33 0.26
CA MET A 96 11.68 -11.40 0.40
C MET A 96 11.71 -12.39 -0.76
N ASP A 97 10.66 -12.40 -1.57
CA ASP A 97 10.49 -13.33 -2.69
C ASP A 97 10.53 -12.52 -4.00
N GLU A 98 11.55 -12.76 -4.81
CA GLU A 98 11.76 -12.07 -6.09
C GLU A 98 10.70 -12.46 -7.13
N GLU A 99 10.13 -13.66 -7.02
CA GLU A 99 9.08 -14.15 -7.92
C GLU A 99 7.69 -13.60 -7.53
N SER A 100 7.59 -12.97 -6.35
CA SER A 100 6.33 -12.40 -5.89
C SER A 100 5.77 -11.40 -6.91
N PRO A 101 4.47 -11.47 -7.24
CA PRO A 101 3.81 -10.51 -8.12
C PRO A 101 3.82 -9.07 -7.59
N PHE A 102 4.21 -8.88 -6.32
CA PHE A 102 4.29 -7.58 -5.65
C PHE A 102 5.73 -7.10 -5.47
N ASN A 103 6.74 -7.86 -5.90
CA ASN A 103 8.14 -7.52 -5.67
C ASN A 103 8.53 -6.20 -6.36
N GLU A 104 8.21 -6.07 -7.65
CA GLU A 104 8.51 -4.88 -8.47
C GLU A 104 7.85 -3.62 -7.93
N CYS A 105 6.55 -3.70 -7.63
CA CYS A 105 5.82 -2.56 -7.10
C CYS A 105 6.35 -2.19 -5.68
N SER A 106 6.88 -3.18 -4.95
CA SER A 106 7.57 -2.94 -3.68
C SER A 106 8.90 -2.22 -3.84
N HIS A 107 9.65 -2.51 -4.89
CA HIS A 107 10.81 -1.69 -5.28
C HIS A 107 10.38 -0.24 -5.51
N ALA A 108 9.29 -0.02 -6.26
CA ALA A 108 8.83 1.33 -6.59
C ALA A 108 8.49 2.18 -5.34
N TYR A 109 7.68 1.67 -4.39
CA TYR A 109 7.32 2.49 -3.21
C TYR A 109 8.49 2.66 -2.22
N LEU A 110 9.37 1.67 -2.08
CA LEU A 110 10.53 1.79 -1.20
C LEU A 110 11.61 2.70 -1.81
N ALA A 111 11.81 2.62 -3.13
CA ALA A 111 12.70 3.54 -3.85
C ALA A 111 12.21 4.98 -3.71
N THR A 112 10.90 5.20 -3.84
CA THR A 112 10.28 6.51 -3.60
C THR A 112 10.47 6.97 -2.15
N THR A 113 10.31 6.07 -1.19
CA THR A 113 10.52 6.37 0.24
C THR A 113 11.96 6.82 0.49
N LYS A 114 12.96 6.13 -0.10
CA LYS A 114 14.37 6.53 -0.03
C LYS A 114 14.62 7.87 -0.72
N ALA A 115 14.04 8.10 -1.89
CA ALA A 115 14.15 9.37 -2.62
C ALA A 115 13.54 10.55 -1.83
N LEU A 116 12.40 10.33 -1.17
CA LEU A 116 11.78 11.31 -0.28
C LEU A 116 12.72 11.67 0.88
N LEU A 117 13.33 10.68 1.55
CA LEU A 117 14.29 10.92 2.62
C LEU A 117 15.50 11.71 2.13
N ALA A 118 16.07 11.32 0.99
CA ALA A 118 17.18 12.04 0.37
C ALA A 118 16.78 13.50 0.03
N TYR A 119 15.54 13.73 -0.40
CA TYR A 119 15.05 15.09 -0.64
C TYR A 119 14.92 15.90 0.66
N MET A 120 14.38 15.31 1.73
CA MET A 120 14.28 15.96 3.04
C MET A 120 15.64 16.38 3.62
N ALA A 121 16.71 15.63 3.33
CA ALA A 121 18.08 16.03 3.70
C ALA A 121 18.53 17.36 3.05
N THR A 122 17.93 17.75 1.94
CA THR A 122 18.19 19.04 1.30
C THR A 122 17.36 20.19 1.88
N MET A 123 16.21 19.88 2.50
CA MET A 123 15.28 20.86 3.07
C MET A 123 15.80 21.41 4.41
N PRO A 124 15.91 22.74 4.60
CA PRO A 124 16.44 23.32 5.84
C PRO A 124 15.71 22.86 7.11
N ALA A 125 14.39 22.69 7.05
CA ALA A 125 13.56 22.31 8.19
C ALA A 125 13.73 20.83 8.61
N ALA A 126 14.06 19.93 7.67
CA ALA A 126 14.15 18.48 7.91
C ALA A 126 15.59 17.98 7.93
N ARG A 127 16.57 18.77 7.48
CA ARG A 127 17.94 18.35 7.17
C ARG A 127 18.61 17.54 8.26
N ASN A 128 18.55 18.01 9.51
CA ASN A 128 19.27 17.38 10.62
C ASN A 128 18.68 16.00 10.92
N GLU A 129 17.37 15.91 11.12
CA GLU A 129 16.66 14.64 11.38
C GLU A 129 16.77 13.68 10.19
N ALA A 130 16.70 14.19 8.95
CA ALA A 130 16.87 13.38 7.75
C ALA A 130 18.27 12.78 7.66
N ASN A 131 19.32 13.57 7.93
CA ASN A 131 20.70 13.08 7.91
C ASN A 131 20.98 12.06 9.03
N GLU A 132 20.37 12.23 10.19
CA GLU A 132 20.44 11.24 11.28
C GLU A 132 19.80 9.90 10.88
N LEU A 133 18.62 9.95 10.26
CA LEU A 133 17.97 8.76 9.70
C LEU A 133 18.82 8.12 8.60
N ILE A 134 19.36 8.91 7.67
CA ILE A 134 20.25 8.42 6.60
C ILE A 134 21.46 7.72 7.21
N SER A 135 22.12 8.32 8.21
CA SER A 135 23.29 7.71 8.86
C SER A 135 22.96 6.38 9.52
N SER A 136 21.78 6.26 10.15
CA SER A 136 21.32 5.02 10.78
C SER A 136 21.04 3.94 9.72
N ILE A 137 20.35 4.32 8.64
CA ILE A 137 20.06 3.45 7.51
C ILE A 137 21.35 2.96 6.84
N ASP A 138 22.31 3.86 6.58
CA ASP A 138 23.57 3.52 5.93
C ASP A 138 24.39 2.55 6.79
N ALA A 139 24.41 2.75 8.12
CA ALA A 139 25.07 1.83 9.04
C ALA A 139 24.46 0.42 8.95
N ASP A 140 23.13 0.30 8.89
CA ASP A 140 22.45 -0.98 8.75
C ASP A 140 22.63 -1.59 7.35
N MET A 141 22.60 -0.78 6.29
CA MET A 141 22.91 -1.23 4.92
C MET A 141 24.32 -1.82 4.81
N VAL A 142 25.31 -1.19 5.45
CA VAL A 142 26.70 -1.69 5.47
C VAL A 142 26.77 -3.00 6.27
N ARG A 143 26.18 -3.05 7.47
CA ARG A 143 26.18 -4.26 8.31
C ARG A 143 25.53 -5.45 7.62
N SER A 144 24.48 -5.23 6.84
CA SER A 144 23.76 -6.29 6.14
C SER A 144 24.29 -6.59 4.73
N GLY A 145 25.31 -5.86 4.24
CA GLY A 145 25.81 -6.00 2.87
C GLY A 145 24.76 -5.66 1.80
N ALA A 146 23.81 -4.77 2.11
CA ALA A 146 22.61 -4.51 1.31
C ALA A 146 22.88 -4.21 -0.18
N SER A 147 24.01 -3.56 -0.50
CA SER A 147 24.39 -3.20 -1.86
C SER A 147 24.71 -4.40 -2.77
N TRP A 148 25.02 -5.57 -2.21
CA TRP A 148 25.43 -6.76 -2.96
C TRP A 148 24.26 -7.69 -3.32
N ILE A 149 23.13 -7.53 -2.64
CA ILE A 149 21.94 -8.37 -2.83
C ILE A 149 21.08 -7.71 -3.90
N LEU A 150 21.22 -8.18 -5.13
CA LEU A 150 20.50 -7.72 -6.31
C LEU A 150 19.37 -8.69 -6.66
N CYS A 151 18.36 -8.17 -7.34
CA CYS A 151 17.31 -8.91 -8.03
C CYS A 151 17.07 -8.31 -9.42
N GLN A 152 16.18 -8.90 -10.21
CA GLN A 152 15.84 -8.40 -11.54
C GLN A 152 15.37 -6.93 -11.59
N PHE A 153 14.76 -6.41 -10.51
CA PHE A 153 14.26 -5.04 -10.44
C PHE A 153 15.26 -4.04 -9.84
N SER A 154 16.43 -4.50 -9.42
CA SER A 154 17.45 -3.63 -8.78
C SER A 154 18.11 -2.65 -9.75
N GLY A 155 17.93 -2.83 -11.05
CA GLY A 155 18.42 -1.92 -12.11
C GLY A 155 17.33 -1.06 -12.75
N GLU A 156 16.07 -1.19 -12.31
CA GLU A 156 14.95 -0.45 -12.90
C GLU A 156 15.03 1.04 -12.60
N ALA A 157 14.38 1.85 -13.43
CA ALA A 157 14.21 3.27 -13.17
C ALA A 157 12.72 3.54 -12.97
N PHE A 158 12.35 4.08 -11.81
CA PHE A 158 10.96 4.43 -11.51
C PHE A 158 10.72 5.93 -11.75
N SER A 159 9.46 6.30 -11.95
CA SER A 159 9.08 7.71 -12.10
C SER A 159 7.81 8.03 -11.32
N THR A 160 7.71 9.24 -10.77
CA THR A 160 6.43 9.69 -10.19
C THR A 160 5.34 9.91 -11.25
N GLY A 161 5.68 9.77 -12.54
CA GLY A 161 4.76 9.90 -13.66
C GLY A 161 3.98 8.61 -13.98
N GLU A 162 4.31 7.51 -13.34
CA GLU A 162 3.68 6.20 -13.55
C GLU A 162 3.33 5.55 -12.21
N VAL A 163 2.55 4.46 -12.25
CA VAL A 163 2.29 3.59 -11.12
C VAL A 163 2.64 2.18 -11.55
N VAL A 164 3.47 1.51 -10.78
CA VAL A 164 3.84 0.12 -11.02
C VAL A 164 2.77 -0.78 -10.40
N GLU A 165 1.97 -1.45 -11.23
CA GLU A 165 0.95 -2.36 -10.72
C GLU A 165 1.55 -3.71 -10.36
N PRO A 166 1.00 -4.43 -9.35
CA PRO A 166 1.39 -5.81 -9.13
C PRO A 166 0.95 -6.66 -10.33
N ARG A 167 1.65 -7.77 -10.57
CA ARG A 167 1.30 -8.71 -11.64
C ARG A 167 0.07 -9.53 -11.24
N TRP A 168 -1.12 -8.96 -11.40
CA TRP A 168 -2.39 -9.52 -10.95
C TRP A 168 -2.64 -10.96 -11.42
N ARG A 169 -2.23 -11.28 -12.65
CA ARG A 169 -2.39 -12.64 -13.21
C ARG A 169 -1.53 -13.67 -12.46
N ASP A 170 -0.33 -13.27 -12.06
CA ASP A 170 0.63 -14.15 -11.40
C ASP A 170 0.27 -14.39 -9.93
N MET A 171 -0.66 -13.61 -9.36
CA MET A 171 -1.19 -13.87 -8.01
C MET A 171 -1.85 -15.24 -7.87
N PHE A 172 -2.44 -15.77 -8.94
CA PHE A 172 -3.05 -17.08 -8.95
C PHE A 172 -2.03 -18.21 -9.12
N LEU A 173 -0.81 -17.88 -9.55
CA LEU A 173 0.29 -18.83 -9.78
C LEU A 173 1.31 -18.82 -8.65
N HIS A 174 1.40 -17.71 -7.90
CA HIS A 174 2.25 -17.56 -6.73
C HIS A 174 1.54 -18.12 -5.48
N LEU A 175 1.99 -19.28 -5.00
CA LEU A 175 1.35 -20.05 -3.92
C LEU A 175 1.09 -19.20 -2.64
N PRO A 176 2.06 -18.42 -2.09
CA PRO A 176 1.79 -17.59 -0.92
C PRO A 176 0.67 -16.57 -1.15
N SER A 177 0.63 -15.92 -2.32
CA SER A 177 -0.42 -14.95 -2.65
C SER A 177 -1.78 -15.62 -2.81
N LEU A 178 -1.82 -16.80 -3.46
CA LEU A 178 -3.03 -17.57 -3.65
C LEU A 178 -3.64 -18.01 -2.31
N VAL A 179 -2.81 -18.47 -1.36
CA VAL A 179 -3.26 -18.86 -0.02
C VAL A 179 -3.93 -17.68 0.68
N VAL A 180 -3.33 -16.49 0.66
CA VAL A 180 -3.94 -15.29 1.26
C VAL A 180 -5.25 -14.94 0.57
N LEU A 181 -5.31 -15.01 -0.77
CA LEU A 181 -6.54 -14.74 -1.51
C LEU A 181 -7.66 -15.71 -1.13
N VAL A 182 -7.36 -17.01 -1.00
CA VAL A 182 -8.33 -18.03 -0.57
C VAL A 182 -8.79 -17.78 0.88
N ILE A 183 -7.87 -17.47 1.80
CA ILE A 183 -8.19 -17.18 3.20
C ILE A 183 -9.10 -15.96 3.31
N VAL A 184 -8.77 -14.86 2.63
CA VAL A 184 -9.58 -13.64 2.64
C VAL A 184 -10.96 -13.91 2.03
N ALA A 185 -11.03 -14.63 0.90
CA ALA A 185 -12.31 -15.01 0.30
C ALA A 185 -13.15 -15.88 1.25
N ALA A 186 -12.55 -16.88 1.89
CA ALA A 186 -13.23 -17.74 2.86
C ALA A 186 -13.73 -16.95 4.08
N ALA A 187 -12.91 -16.02 4.60
CA ALA A 187 -13.27 -15.16 5.72
C ALA A 187 -14.44 -14.23 5.38
N LEU A 188 -14.44 -13.62 4.19
CA LEU A 188 -15.55 -12.79 3.71
C LEU A 188 -16.84 -13.60 3.51
N LEU A 189 -16.73 -14.82 2.96
CA LEU A 189 -17.87 -15.73 2.83
C LEU A 189 -18.43 -16.14 4.20
N LEU A 190 -17.56 -16.48 5.16
CA LEU A 190 -17.97 -16.83 6.52
C LEU A 190 -18.63 -15.64 7.23
N ALA A 191 -18.02 -14.46 7.16
CA ALA A 191 -18.58 -13.23 7.73
C ALA A 191 -19.97 -12.94 7.14
N GLY A 192 -20.12 -13.05 5.81
CA GLY A 192 -21.41 -12.96 5.14
C GLY A 192 -22.41 -13.97 5.68
N ARG A 193 -22.03 -15.26 5.78
CA ARG A 193 -22.89 -16.32 6.32
C ARG A 193 -23.35 -16.01 7.75
N LEU A 194 -22.44 -15.57 8.62
CA LEU A 194 -22.77 -15.23 10.02
C LEU A 194 -23.75 -14.05 10.09
N ILE A 195 -23.53 -13.01 9.28
CA ILE A 195 -24.41 -11.83 9.22
C ILE A 195 -25.80 -12.18 8.66
N PHE A 196 -25.88 -13.03 7.63
CA PHE A 196 -27.14 -13.29 6.90
C PHE A 196 -27.92 -14.52 7.37
N ILE A 197 -27.28 -15.54 7.95
CA ILE A 197 -27.91 -16.84 8.28
C ILE A 197 -28.14 -17.03 9.78
N HIS A 198 -27.44 -16.30 10.66
CA HIS A 198 -27.61 -16.43 12.11
C HIS A 198 -28.32 -15.24 12.80
N PRO A 199 -29.56 -14.85 12.41
CA PRO A 199 -30.32 -13.82 13.14
C PRO A 199 -31.17 -14.37 14.31
N ARG A 200 -31.06 -15.66 14.69
CA ARG A 200 -31.93 -16.27 15.71
C ARG A 200 -31.17 -17.18 16.66
N GLY A 201 -30.63 -16.60 17.74
CA GLY A 201 -30.07 -17.38 18.85
C GLY A 201 -30.05 -16.62 20.17
N VAL A 202 -29.80 -15.32 20.15
CA VAL A 202 -29.57 -14.55 21.40
C VAL A 202 -30.87 -14.04 22.04
N ALA A 203 -31.98 -13.94 21.30
CA ALA A 203 -33.23 -13.38 21.84
C ALA A 203 -34.13 -14.38 22.60
N SER A 204 -33.84 -15.69 22.57
CA SER A 204 -34.69 -16.71 23.23
C SER A 204 -34.21 -17.14 24.62
N ALA A 205 -33.04 -16.67 25.08
CA ALA A 205 -32.49 -17.04 26.40
C ALA A 205 -33.01 -16.17 27.57
N LEU A 206 -33.80 -15.12 27.32
CA LEU A 206 -34.30 -14.19 28.35
C LEU A 206 -35.81 -14.30 28.62
N ARG A 207 -36.47 -15.40 28.22
CA ARG A 207 -37.89 -15.62 28.51
C ARG A 207 -38.10 -16.90 29.33
N GLN A 208 -37.55 -16.91 30.55
CA GLN A 208 -38.16 -17.64 31.66
C GLN A 208 -38.98 -16.64 32.48
N PRO A 209 -40.33 -16.66 32.44
CA PRO A 209 -41.09 -16.20 33.58
C PRO A 209 -41.09 -17.32 34.64
N ALA A 210 -40.59 -17.00 35.81
CA ALA A 210 -40.92 -17.73 37.03
C ALA A 210 -42.44 -17.68 37.23
N LEU A 211 -43.06 -18.86 37.40
CA LEU A 211 -44.13 -19.18 38.34
C LEU A 211 -44.51 -20.66 38.19
#